data_AF-A0A8S1HIL3-F1
#
_entry.id   AF-A0A8S1HIL3-F1
#
_cell.length_a   1.000
_cell.length_b   1.000
_cell.length_c   1.000
_cell.angle_alpha   90.00
_cell.angle_beta   90.00
_cell.angle_gamma   90.00
#
_symmetry.space_group_name_H-M   'P 1'
#
loop_
_entity.id
_entity.type
_entity.pdbx_description
1 polymer ?
#
loop_
_entity_poly.entity_id
_entity_poly.type
_entity_poly.pdbx_seq_one_letter_code
_entity_poly.pdbx_strand_id
1 'polypeptide(L)'
;MELSRNENKPVWVYIIFRKNHCSGHEKMTVNISFDGPVFWNRQVAYIYCCSCHFDEHEAPLMAILEKFEQRVERVCLVDKPVDYPFLPDTLFSYMARKMPKLQFIYLRELDLEKINRGTVVELANHKNLKKVIVHFCRNYEVLEDFRNLPQLLVVKGDIVGLKAMLGDFDFPPPSSTGSSNGTDSSGPSSIRTSSSPVPVSNRS
;
A
#
# COMPACT_ATOMS: atom_id res chain seq x y z
N MET A 1 20.64 -10.29 -26.61
CA MET A 1 19.37 -10.18 -27.39
C MET A 1 18.11 -10.15 -26.51
N GLU A 2 18.19 -10.33 -25.18
CA GLU A 2 17.03 -10.30 -24.28
C GLU A 2 16.65 -8.90 -23.76
N LEU A 3 17.62 -7.97 -23.66
CA LEU A 3 17.38 -6.60 -23.17
C LEU A 3 16.35 -5.84 -24.02
N SER A 4 16.43 -5.97 -25.35
CA SER A 4 15.51 -5.32 -26.30
C SER A 4 14.11 -5.95 -26.35
N ARG A 5 13.92 -7.19 -25.89
CA ARG A 5 12.57 -7.80 -25.77
C ARG A 5 11.80 -7.31 -24.55
N ASN A 6 12.50 -6.87 -23.51
CA ASN A 6 11.86 -6.41 -22.28
C ASN A 6 11.41 -4.94 -22.33
N GLU A 7 12.03 -4.13 -23.19
CA GLU A 7 11.68 -2.71 -23.34
C GLU A 7 10.28 -2.47 -23.92
N ASN A 8 9.66 -3.45 -24.59
CA ASN A 8 8.32 -3.30 -25.17
C ASN A 8 7.18 -3.84 -24.29
N LYS A 9 7.50 -4.48 -23.15
CA LYS A 9 6.47 -5.09 -22.30
C LYS A 9 5.68 -4.03 -21.53
N PRO A 10 4.36 -4.21 -21.33
CA PRO A 10 3.59 -3.39 -20.40
C PRO A 10 4.17 -3.38 -18.99
N VAL A 11 4.03 -2.25 -18.30
CA VAL A 11 4.54 -2.06 -16.94
C VAL A 11 3.38 -1.86 -15.97
N TRP A 12 3.44 -2.57 -14.85
CA TRP A 12 2.62 -2.31 -13.68
C TRP A 12 3.49 -1.68 -12.60
N VAL A 13 3.06 -0.54 -12.08
CA VAL A 13 3.81 0.22 -11.08
C VAL A 13 3.11 0.09 -9.74
N TYR A 14 3.84 -0.34 -8.72
CA TYR A 14 3.43 -0.33 -7.33
C TYR A 14 4.29 0.69 -6.59
N ILE A 15 3.68 1.79 -6.16
CA ILE A 15 4.33 2.76 -5.27
C ILE A 15 3.82 2.46 -3.87
N ILE A 16 4.74 2.03 -3.01
CA ILE A 16 4.47 1.54 -1.67
C ILE A 16 5.11 2.50 -0.69
N PHE A 17 4.27 3.27 0.00
CA PHE A 17 4.68 4.17 1.06
C PHE A 17 4.92 3.36 2.33
N ARG A 18 6.10 3.53 2.91
CA ARG A 18 6.51 2.83 4.14
C ARG A 18 6.60 3.82 5.29
N LYS A 19 6.02 3.45 6.42
CA LYS A 19 6.31 4.08 7.71
C LYS A 19 7.68 3.62 8.19
N ASN A 20 8.70 4.45 8.00
CA ASN A 20 10.01 4.22 8.61
C ASN A 20 10.26 5.35 9.61
N HIS A 21 10.30 5.02 10.90
CA HIS A 21 10.81 5.92 11.95
C HIS A 21 12.34 5.82 12.12
N CYS A 22 13.01 5.15 11.17
CA CYS A 22 14.44 4.83 11.26
C CYS A 22 15.25 5.66 10.27
N SER A 23 16.48 6.01 10.67
CA SER A 23 17.47 6.69 9.84
C SER A 23 17.67 5.99 8.49
N GLY A 24 17.77 6.78 7.40
CA GLY A 24 17.93 6.26 6.03
C GLY A 24 16.64 6.08 5.23
N HIS A 25 15.48 6.51 5.74
CA HIS A 25 14.21 6.49 5.03
C HIS A 25 14.14 7.41 3.80
N GLU A 26 15.14 8.27 3.62
CA GLU A 26 15.28 9.20 2.49
C GLU A 26 15.58 8.46 1.17
N LYS A 27 16.06 7.21 1.26
CA LYS A 27 16.45 6.45 0.07
C LYS A 27 15.26 5.70 -0.52
N MET A 28 14.78 6.19 -1.65
CA MET A 28 13.82 5.43 -2.46
C MET A 28 14.49 4.22 -3.10
N THR A 29 13.80 3.08 -3.05
CA THR A 29 14.27 1.81 -3.63
C THR A 29 13.34 1.38 -4.76
N VAL A 30 13.91 0.96 -5.89
CA VAL A 30 13.16 0.46 -7.04
C VAL A 30 13.57 -0.98 -7.32
N ASN A 31 12.61 -1.89 -7.24
CA ASN A 31 12.80 -3.30 -7.60
C ASN A 31 11.98 -3.60 -8.84
N ILE A 32 12.64 -4.09 -9.88
CA ILE A 32 11.99 -4.53 -11.11
C ILE A 32 11.87 -6.05 -11.06
N SER A 33 10.64 -6.56 -11.19
CA SER A 33 10.36 -7.98 -11.33
C SER A 33 9.82 -8.28 -12.73
N PHE A 34 10.32 -9.38 -13.29
CA PHE A 34 9.76 -10.04 -14.46
C PHE A 34 9.14 -11.39 -14.08
N ASP A 35 9.20 -11.75 -12.79
CA ASP A 35 8.78 -13.04 -12.28
C ASP A 35 7.27 -13.10 -12.19
N GLY A 36 6.71 -14.05 -12.93
CA GLY A 36 5.30 -14.38 -12.91
C GLY A 36 5.07 -15.73 -13.57
N PRO A 37 3.82 -16.20 -13.63
CA PRO A 37 3.46 -17.43 -14.33
C PRO A 37 3.97 -17.43 -15.78
N VAL A 38 4.06 -18.59 -16.43
CA VAL A 38 4.63 -18.74 -17.80
C VAL A 38 4.00 -17.79 -18.85
N PHE A 39 2.77 -17.33 -18.63
CA PHE A 39 2.05 -16.39 -19.50
C PHE A 39 2.22 -14.90 -19.10
N TRP A 40 3.16 -14.60 -18.19
CA TRP A 40 3.42 -13.27 -17.68
C TRP A 40 4.18 -12.43 -18.70
N ASN A 41 3.43 -11.69 -19.50
CA ASN A 41 3.99 -10.78 -20.50
C ASN A 41 3.99 -9.32 -20.00
N ARG A 42 4.45 -9.08 -18.78
CA ARG A 42 4.52 -7.73 -18.20
C ARG A 42 5.70 -7.59 -17.26
N GLN A 43 6.10 -6.35 -17.02
CA GLN A 43 7.11 -5.95 -16.04
C GLN A 43 6.39 -5.36 -14.82
N VAL A 44 6.87 -5.65 -13.62
CA VAL A 44 6.38 -5.00 -12.39
C VAL A 44 7.49 -4.15 -11.80
N ALA A 45 7.21 -2.86 -11.58
CA ALA A 45 8.08 -1.94 -10.89
C ALA A 45 7.53 -1.71 -9.48
N TYR A 46 8.25 -2.17 -8.46
CA TYR A 46 7.99 -1.86 -7.06
C TYR A 46 8.86 -0.69 -6.64
N ILE A 47 8.24 0.42 -6.30
CA ILE A 47 8.88 1.65 -5.86
C ILE A 47 8.54 1.83 -4.38
N TYR A 48 9.55 1.89 -3.54
CA TYR A 48 9.40 2.03 -2.10
C TYR A 48 9.99 3.38 -1.68
N CYS A 49 9.16 4.24 -1.11
CA CYS A 49 9.57 5.53 -0.53
C CYS A 49 8.89 5.73 0.82
N CYS A 50 9.40 6.65 1.64
CA CYS A 50 8.75 6.98 2.90
C CYS A 50 7.60 7.97 2.67
N SER A 51 6.61 7.96 3.56
CA SER A 51 5.50 8.93 3.52
C SER A 51 5.82 10.23 4.26
N CYS A 52 6.81 10.26 5.16
CA CYS A 52 7.05 11.39 6.06
C CYS A 52 7.68 12.63 5.39
N HIS A 53 8.37 12.47 4.26
CA HIS A 53 8.98 13.58 3.50
C HIS A 53 8.70 13.44 2.00
N PHE A 54 7.43 13.21 1.62
CA PHE A 54 7.09 12.94 0.22
C PHE A 54 7.53 14.06 -0.74
N ASP A 55 7.54 15.31 -0.29
CA ASP A 55 7.99 16.45 -1.11
C ASP A 55 9.43 16.25 -1.63
N GLU A 56 10.30 15.61 -0.85
CA GLU A 56 11.67 15.28 -1.26
C GLU A 56 11.72 14.05 -2.18
N HIS A 57 10.71 13.19 -2.11
CA HIS A 57 10.58 11.99 -2.94
C HIS A 57 9.87 12.22 -4.26
N GLU A 58 9.09 13.30 -4.39
CA GLU A 58 8.29 13.55 -5.56
C GLU A 58 9.16 13.66 -6.82
N ALA A 59 10.16 14.53 -6.84
CA ALA A 59 11.02 14.71 -8.01
C ALA A 59 11.77 13.42 -8.40
N PRO A 60 12.43 12.69 -7.47
CA PRO A 60 12.99 11.38 -7.76
C PRO A 60 11.97 10.36 -8.28
N LEU A 61 10.75 10.35 -7.72
CA LEU A 61 9.69 9.42 -8.11
C LEU A 61 9.28 9.69 -9.56
N MET A 62 9.07 10.96 -9.91
CA MET A 62 8.71 11.39 -11.25
C MET A 62 9.78 11.01 -12.28
N ALA A 63 11.06 11.17 -11.94
CA ALA A 63 12.18 10.75 -12.80
C ALA A 63 12.24 9.23 -13.02
N ILE A 64 11.74 8.42 -12.08
CA ILE A 64 11.60 6.97 -12.27
C ILE A 64 10.40 6.66 -13.15
N LEU A 65 9.26 7.31 -12.92
CA LEU A 65 8.03 7.07 -13.68
C LEU A 65 8.21 7.42 -15.16
N GLU A 66 8.96 8.47 -15.46
CA GLU A 66 9.29 8.89 -16.84
C GLU A 66 9.96 7.78 -17.66
N LYS A 67 10.72 6.88 -17.02
CA LYS A 67 11.36 5.74 -17.70
C LYS A 67 10.35 4.70 -18.21
N PHE A 68 9.14 4.70 -17.67
CA PHE A 68 8.12 3.68 -17.95
C PHE A 68 6.83 4.27 -18.53
N GLU A 69 6.65 5.59 -18.53
CA GLU A 69 5.36 6.28 -18.75
C GLU A 69 4.60 5.80 -20.00
N GLN A 70 5.31 5.53 -21.10
CA GLN A 70 4.73 5.08 -22.39
C GLN A 70 4.23 3.63 -22.38
N ARG A 71 4.47 2.90 -21.28
CA ARG A 71 4.19 1.47 -21.11
C ARG A 71 3.37 1.16 -19.86
N VAL A 72 3.16 2.14 -18.97
CA VAL A 72 2.39 1.92 -17.75
C VAL A 72 0.94 1.65 -18.11
N GLU A 73 0.43 0.49 -17.69
CA GLU A 73 -0.99 0.13 -17.82
C GLU A 73 -1.72 0.17 -16.48
N ARG A 74 -0.99 0.00 -15.38
CA ARG A 74 -1.56 -0.04 -14.03
C ARG A 74 -0.66 0.69 -13.05
N VAL A 75 -1.28 1.53 -12.23
CA VAL A 75 -0.63 2.15 -11.08
C VAL A 75 -1.37 1.73 -9.81
N CYS A 76 -0.61 1.27 -8.83
CA CYS A 76 -1.09 0.93 -7.50
C CYS A 76 -0.33 1.82 -6.51
N LEU A 77 -1.05 2.71 -5.84
CA LEU A 77 -0.54 3.55 -4.76
C LEU A 77 -1.05 2.95 -3.45
N VAL A 78 -0.14 2.49 -2.61
CA VAL A 78 -0.47 1.80 -1.36
C VAL A 78 0.29 2.45 -0.22
N ASP A 79 -0.43 2.94 0.77
CA ASP A 79 0.14 3.32 2.06
C ASP A 79 -0.07 2.22 3.10
N LYS A 80 0.84 2.15 4.07
CA LYS A 80 0.81 1.19 5.17
C LYS A 80 1.72 1.60 6.33
N PRO A 81 1.19 1.86 7.55
CA PRO A 81 -0.19 2.25 7.90
C PRO A 81 -0.48 3.75 7.64
N VAL A 82 -1.77 4.08 7.54
CA VAL A 82 -2.34 5.44 7.34
C VAL A 82 -1.80 6.40 8.38
N ASP A 83 -0.74 7.12 8.05
CA ASP A 83 -0.34 8.27 8.85
C ASP A 83 -0.17 9.52 8.00
N TYR A 84 0.51 9.52 6.85
CA TYR A 84 0.96 10.82 6.31
C TYR A 84 1.28 11.04 4.81
N PRO A 85 1.04 10.17 3.82
CA PRO A 85 1.26 10.59 2.44
C PRO A 85 0.05 11.38 1.94
N PHE A 86 0.06 12.69 2.21
CA PHE A 86 -0.71 13.64 1.42
C PHE A 86 -0.14 13.63 0.00
N LEU A 87 -0.71 12.83 -0.89
CA LEU A 87 -0.24 12.80 -2.26
C LEU A 87 -0.62 14.10 -2.96
N PRO A 88 0.34 14.83 -3.55
CA PRO A 88 0.03 16.05 -4.27
C PRO A 88 -0.73 15.72 -5.55
N ASP A 89 -1.56 16.66 -5.97
CA ASP A 89 -2.34 16.61 -7.21
C ASP A 89 -1.47 16.38 -8.45
N THR A 90 -0.22 16.83 -8.41
CA THR A 90 0.79 16.72 -9.46
C THR A 90 1.03 15.28 -9.90
N LEU A 91 1.05 14.31 -8.97
CA LEU A 91 1.21 12.90 -9.30
C LEU A 91 0.01 12.38 -10.11
N PHE A 92 -1.20 12.76 -9.72
CA PHE A 92 -2.43 12.35 -10.40
C PHE A 92 -2.56 13.02 -11.77
N SER A 93 -2.26 14.32 -11.84
CA SER A 93 -2.16 15.08 -13.09
C SER A 93 -1.14 14.47 -14.04
N TYR A 94 0.02 14.04 -13.53
CA TYR A 94 1.03 13.37 -14.32
C TYR A 94 0.54 12.04 -14.89
N MET A 95 -0.09 11.20 -14.06
CA MET A 95 -0.71 9.95 -14.53
C MET A 95 -1.73 10.21 -15.64
N ALA A 96 -2.59 11.21 -15.47
CA ALA A 96 -3.61 11.56 -16.45
C ALA A 96 -3.03 12.09 -17.78
N ARG A 97 -1.91 12.81 -17.75
CA ARG A 97 -1.37 13.49 -18.95
C ARG A 97 -0.26 12.72 -19.65
N LYS A 98 0.54 11.94 -18.91
CA LYS A 98 1.81 11.38 -19.39
C LYS A 98 1.80 9.86 -19.56
N MET A 99 0.80 9.15 -19.04
CA MET A 99 0.70 7.69 -19.17
C MET A 99 -0.40 7.27 -20.16
N PRO A 100 -0.17 7.36 -21.48
CA PRO A 100 -1.23 7.19 -22.49
C PRO A 100 -1.88 5.80 -22.48
N LYS A 101 -1.19 4.77 -21.95
CA LYS A 101 -1.69 3.39 -21.86
C LYS A 101 -2.30 3.04 -20.51
N LEU A 102 -2.42 4.01 -19.59
CA LEU A 102 -2.96 3.78 -18.26
C LEU A 102 -4.41 3.32 -18.34
N GLN A 103 -4.68 2.15 -17.74
CA GLN A 103 -5.98 1.49 -17.73
C GLN A 103 -6.57 1.37 -16.32
N PHE A 104 -5.72 1.21 -15.30
CA PHE A 104 -6.17 1.01 -13.92
C PHE A 104 -5.38 1.88 -12.95
N ILE A 105 -6.10 2.55 -12.07
CA ILE A 105 -5.54 3.21 -10.89
C ILE A 105 -6.14 2.53 -9.66
N TYR A 106 -5.29 2.04 -8.78
CA TYR A 106 -5.67 1.44 -7.50
C TYR A 106 -5.05 2.25 -6.37
N LEU A 107 -5.90 2.78 -5.50
CA LEU A 107 -5.54 3.62 -4.37
C LEU A 107 -5.94 2.88 -3.11
N ARG A 108 -4.99 2.66 -2.19
CA ARG A 108 -5.26 1.96 -0.93
C ARG A 108 -4.72 2.72 0.26
N GLU A 109 -5.59 2.94 1.25
CA GLU A 109 -5.22 3.54 2.54
C GLU A 109 -4.61 4.94 2.41
N LEU A 110 -5.04 5.71 1.40
CA LEU A 110 -4.51 7.05 1.11
C LEU A 110 -5.48 8.15 1.53
N ASP A 111 -4.92 9.32 1.85
CA ASP A 111 -5.67 10.56 1.94
C ASP A 111 -5.71 11.27 0.59
N LEU A 112 -6.90 11.48 0.02
CA LEU A 112 -7.09 12.00 -1.34
C LEU A 112 -7.58 13.47 -1.36
N GLU A 113 -7.54 14.16 -0.22
CA GLU A 113 -8.01 15.55 -0.06
C GLU A 113 -7.43 16.53 -1.11
N LYS A 114 -6.17 16.32 -1.50
CA LYS A 114 -5.46 17.20 -2.42
C LYS A 114 -5.75 16.96 -3.91
N ILE A 115 -6.55 15.96 -4.27
CA ILE A 115 -6.90 15.74 -5.69
C ILE A 115 -7.86 16.84 -6.14
N ASN A 116 -7.44 17.61 -7.13
CA ASN A 116 -8.25 18.70 -7.67
C ASN A 116 -9.31 18.19 -8.64
N ARG A 117 -10.45 18.89 -8.69
CA ARG A 117 -11.53 18.63 -9.66
C ARG A 117 -11.03 18.63 -11.11
N GLY A 118 -10.12 19.53 -11.46
CA GLY A 118 -9.52 19.58 -12.81
C GLY A 118 -8.80 18.28 -13.18
N THR A 119 -8.03 17.72 -12.24
CA THR A 119 -7.33 16.45 -12.41
C THR A 119 -8.29 15.28 -12.57
N VAL A 120 -9.40 15.27 -11.81
CA VAL A 120 -10.45 14.25 -11.97
C VAL A 120 -11.08 14.34 -13.36
N VAL A 121 -11.29 15.53 -13.91
CA VAL A 121 -11.77 15.72 -15.29
C VAL A 121 -10.77 15.16 -16.31
N GLU A 122 -9.48 15.38 -16.10
CA GLU A 122 -8.44 14.83 -16.98
C GLU A 122 -8.39 13.30 -16.92
N LEU A 123 -8.50 12.72 -15.72
CA LEU A 123 -8.63 11.28 -15.53
C LEU A 123 -9.90 10.74 -16.19
N ALA A 124 -11.03 11.42 -16.05
CA ALA A 124 -12.30 11.02 -16.66
C ALA A 124 -12.23 11.02 -18.19
N ASN A 125 -11.48 11.95 -18.78
CA ASN A 125 -11.26 12.04 -20.22
C ASN A 125 -10.10 11.18 -20.74
N HIS A 126 -9.43 10.43 -19.85
CA HIS A 126 -8.30 9.60 -20.24
C HIS A 126 -8.75 8.41 -21.10
N LYS A 127 -8.37 8.42 -22.38
CA LYS A 127 -8.87 7.51 -23.43
C LYS A 127 -8.85 6.02 -23.07
N ASN A 128 -7.84 5.58 -22.31
CA ASN A 128 -7.63 4.18 -21.98
C ASN A 128 -7.98 3.84 -20.52
N LEU A 129 -8.31 4.83 -19.68
CA LEU A 129 -8.60 4.58 -18.28
C LEU A 129 -9.93 3.83 -18.18
N LYS A 130 -9.91 2.63 -17.60
CA LYS A 130 -11.09 1.76 -17.48
C LYS A 130 -11.66 1.79 -16.09
N LYS A 131 -10.81 1.92 -15.08
CA LYS A 131 -11.21 1.78 -13.69
C LYS A 131 -10.32 2.57 -12.74
N VAL A 132 -10.95 3.29 -11.83
CA VAL A 132 -10.32 3.83 -10.63
C VAL A 132 -10.89 3.08 -9.43
N ILE A 133 -10.02 2.53 -8.58
CA ILE A 133 -10.40 1.76 -7.41
C ILE A 133 -9.87 2.48 -6.18
N VAL A 134 -10.77 2.75 -5.25
CA VAL A 134 -10.48 3.44 -3.99
C VAL A 134 -10.80 2.47 -2.85
N HIS A 135 -9.78 2.10 -2.07
CA HIS A 135 -9.89 1.07 -1.04
C HIS A 135 -9.35 1.59 0.30
N PHE A 136 -10.21 1.74 1.31
CA PHE A 136 -9.85 2.35 2.60
C PHE A 136 -9.19 3.75 2.49
N CYS A 137 -9.46 4.51 1.43
CA CYS A 137 -9.00 5.90 1.34
C CYS A 137 -9.91 6.84 2.13
N ARG A 138 -9.39 8.03 2.44
CA ARG A 138 -10.12 9.17 3.02
C ARG A 138 -10.27 10.30 1.99
N ASN A 139 -11.22 11.19 2.20
CA ASN A 139 -11.39 12.44 1.44
C ASN A 139 -11.42 12.23 -0.09
N TYR A 140 -12.19 11.23 -0.54
CA TYR A 140 -12.24 10.81 -1.95
C TYR A 140 -13.54 11.21 -2.66
N GLU A 141 -14.35 12.07 -2.03
CA GLU A 141 -15.67 12.51 -2.51
C GLU A 141 -15.56 13.22 -3.87
N VAL A 142 -14.44 13.90 -4.12
CA VAL A 142 -14.12 14.53 -5.41
C VAL A 142 -14.11 13.52 -6.57
N LEU A 143 -13.84 12.24 -6.31
CA LEU A 143 -13.91 11.18 -7.33
C LEU A 143 -15.35 10.68 -7.53
N GLU A 144 -16.18 10.67 -6.48
CA GLU A 144 -17.59 10.25 -6.53
C GLU A 144 -18.47 11.24 -7.29
N ASP A 145 -18.16 12.54 -7.20
CA ASP A 145 -18.91 13.62 -7.85
C ASP A 145 -18.94 13.53 -9.40
N PHE A 146 -17.98 12.82 -10.01
CA PHE A 146 -17.81 12.80 -11.46
C PHE A 146 -18.42 11.55 -12.11
N ARG A 147 -19.62 11.72 -12.66
CA ARG A 147 -20.33 10.68 -13.45
C ARG A 147 -19.56 10.15 -14.66
N ASN A 148 -18.56 10.90 -15.14
CA ASN A 148 -17.75 10.54 -16.30
C ASN A 148 -16.45 9.81 -15.94
N LEU A 149 -16.13 9.66 -14.65
CA LEU A 149 -14.95 8.89 -14.25
C LEU A 149 -15.19 7.40 -14.59
N PRO A 150 -14.33 6.75 -15.42
CA PRO A 150 -14.50 5.36 -15.80
C PRO A 150 -14.59 4.44 -14.57
N GLN A 151 -15.75 3.77 -14.42
CA GLN A 151 -16.11 2.80 -13.37
C GLN A 151 -15.35 2.98 -12.03
N LEU A 152 -15.63 4.06 -11.30
CA LEU A 152 -15.17 4.18 -9.92
C LEU A 152 -15.67 3.00 -9.09
N LEU A 153 -14.76 2.28 -8.43
CA LEU A 153 -15.10 1.24 -7.47
C LEU A 153 -14.59 1.64 -6.08
N VAL A 154 -15.53 1.82 -5.16
CA VAL A 154 -15.23 2.09 -3.75
C VAL A 154 -15.30 0.78 -2.97
N VAL A 155 -14.18 0.41 -2.31
CA VAL A 155 -14.03 -0.79 -1.50
C VAL A 155 -13.88 -0.38 -0.03
N LYS A 156 -14.86 -0.72 0.80
CA LYS A 156 -14.92 -0.34 2.22
C LYS A 156 -14.55 -1.47 3.20
N GLY A 157 -14.17 -2.65 2.69
CA GLY A 157 -13.88 -3.83 3.50
C GLY A 157 -12.58 -4.51 3.09
N ASP A 158 -12.09 -5.41 3.94
CA ASP A 158 -10.85 -6.15 3.68
C ASP A 158 -10.93 -6.97 2.39
N ILE A 159 -9.96 -6.77 1.50
CA ILE A 159 -9.73 -7.69 0.39
C ILE A 159 -8.92 -8.88 0.93
N VAL A 160 -9.60 -10.01 1.13
CA VAL A 160 -9.00 -11.27 1.58
C VAL A 160 -7.86 -11.66 0.61
N GLY A 161 -6.67 -11.90 1.15
CA GLY A 161 -5.47 -12.30 0.38
C GLY A 161 -4.49 -11.16 0.05
N LEU A 162 -4.88 -9.89 0.15
CA LEU A 162 -3.94 -8.77 -0.08
C LEU A 162 -2.93 -8.60 1.06
N LYS A 163 -3.37 -8.82 2.31
CA LYS A 163 -2.49 -8.83 3.51
C LYS A 163 -1.44 -9.94 3.42
N ALA A 164 -1.80 -11.12 2.88
CA ALA A 164 -0.88 -12.22 2.64
C ALA A 164 0.16 -11.93 1.54
N MET A 165 -0.16 -11.09 0.56
CA MET A 165 0.78 -10.64 -0.48
C MET A 165 1.69 -9.48 -0.02
N LEU A 166 1.21 -8.63 0.89
CA LEU A 166 1.94 -7.46 1.41
C LEU A 166 2.85 -7.76 2.62
N GLY A 167 2.97 -9.04 3.01
CA GLY A 167 3.95 -9.51 3.98
C GLY A 167 3.72 -9.07 5.44
N ASP A 168 2.48 -8.76 5.84
CA ASP A 168 2.18 -8.65 7.28
C ASP A 168 2.12 -10.03 7.90
N PHE A 169 3.20 -10.42 8.57
CA PHE A 169 3.14 -11.41 9.63
C PHE A 169 2.89 -10.68 10.95
N ASP A 170 1.62 -10.49 11.28
CA ASP A 170 1.15 -10.41 12.66
C ASP A 170 -0.18 -11.17 12.73
N PHE A 171 -0.11 -12.49 12.51
CA PHE A 171 -1.15 -13.38 13.01
C PHE A 171 -0.71 -13.88 14.39
N PRO A 172 -1.39 -13.49 15.49
CA PRO A 172 -1.34 -14.34 16.67
C PRO A 172 -1.89 -15.73 16.27
N PRO A 173 -1.30 -16.82 16.76
CA PRO A 173 -1.72 -18.16 16.40
C PRO A 173 -3.23 -18.32 16.71
N PRO A 174 -3.98 -19.06 15.88
CA PRO A 174 -5.37 -19.35 16.18
C PRO A 174 -5.42 -20.02 17.56
N SER A 175 -6.04 -19.32 18.52
CA SER A 175 -6.43 -19.93 19.77
C SER A 175 -7.31 -21.12 19.44
N SER A 176 -6.82 -22.29 19.84
CA SER A 176 -7.49 -23.57 19.74
C SER A 176 -8.95 -23.43 20.12
N THR A 177 -9.84 -23.77 19.19
CA THR A 177 -11.25 -24.03 19.42
C THR A 177 -11.33 -25.28 20.31
N GLY A 178 -11.29 -25.08 21.62
CA GLY A 178 -11.61 -26.09 22.62
C GLY A 178 -13.06 -25.92 23.03
N SER A 179 -13.91 -26.81 22.52
CA SER A 179 -15.34 -26.88 22.82
C SER A 179 -15.64 -26.88 24.33
N SER A 180 -16.67 -26.13 24.69
CA SER A 180 -17.35 -26.10 25.98
C SER A 180 -17.85 -27.48 26.43
N ASN A 181 -17.62 -27.80 27.70
CA ASN A 181 -18.47 -28.55 28.65
C ASN A 181 -17.88 -28.22 30.03
N GLY A 182 -18.50 -27.46 30.93
CA GLY A 182 -19.77 -27.71 31.60
C GLY A 182 -19.46 -27.87 33.11
N THR A 183 -19.92 -26.89 33.92
CA THR A 183 -20.19 -26.94 35.38
C THR A 183 -19.10 -27.44 36.35
N ASP A 184 -18.57 -26.58 37.24
CA ASP A 184 -19.16 -26.45 38.58
C ASP A 184 -18.51 -25.36 39.46
N SER A 185 -19.33 -24.93 40.41
CA SER A 185 -19.28 -23.80 41.34
C SER A 185 -18.11 -23.72 42.36
N SER A 186 -17.84 -22.46 42.79
CA SER A 186 -17.77 -21.98 44.20
C SER A 186 -16.51 -21.20 44.67
N GLY A 187 -16.74 -19.97 45.15
CA GLY A 187 -16.05 -19.35 46.29
C GLY A 187 -14.94 -18.31 46.02
N PRO A 188 -15.06 -17.04 46.47
CA PRO A 188 -13.93 -16.12 46.62
C PRO A 188 -13.33 -16.28 48.02
N SER A 189 -12.01 -16.34 48.15
CA SER A 189 -11.34 -16.27 49.46
C SER A 189 -9.95 -15.65 49.34
N SER A 190 -9.78 -14.57 50.08
CA SER A 190 -8.56 -13.79 50.27
C SER A 190 -7.61 -14.46 51.29
N ILE A 191 -6.36 -13.99 51.27
CA ILE A 191 -5.38 -13.87 52.38
C ILE A 191 -4.27 -14.96 52.53
N ARG A 192 -3.03 -14.43 52.60
CA ARG A 192 -1.84 -14.75 53.45
C ARG A 192 -0.55 -15.31 52.83
N THR A 193 0.43 -14.41 52.92
CA THR A 193 1.90 -14.49 53.05
C THR A 193 2.51 -15.64 53.87
N SER A 194 3.68 -16.11 53.41
CA SER A 194 4.94 -16.47 54.12
C SER A 194 5.78 -17.33 53.15
N SER A 195 7.11 -17.34 53.03
CA SER A 195 8.26 -16.91 53.83
C SER A 195 9.54 -16.93 52.95
N SER A 196 10.53 -16.08 53.28
CA SER A 196 11.86 -15.84 52.65
C SER A 196 12.87 -17.02 52.89
N PRO A 197 14.18 -17.05 52.48
CA PRO A 197 15.12 -15.92 52.25
C PRO A 197 16.24 -16.05 51.17
N VAL A 198 17.06 -14.99 51.13
CA VAL A 198 18.18 -14.55 50.27
C VAL A 198 19.44 -15.45 50.37
N PRO A 199 20.28 -15.59 49.31
CA PRO A 199 21.62 -16.17 49.44
C PRO A 199 22.70 -15.10 49.75
N VAL A 200 23.55 -15.40 50.72
CA VAL A 200 24.75 -14.63 51.09
C VAL A 200 25.95 -15.13 50.27
N SER A 201 26.67 -14.21 49.65
CA SER A 201 27.94 -14.42 48.96
C SER A 201 29.09 -14.24 49.95
N ASN A 202 30.02 -15.19 50.01
CA ASN A 202 31.31 -15.02 50.69
C ASN A 202 32.44 -15.32 49.68
N ARG A 203 33.29 -14.32 49.44
CA ARG A 203 34.59 -14.47 48.79
C ARG A 203 35.65 -14.67 49.88
N SER A 204 36.58 -15.59 49.58
CA SER A 204 37.88 -15.75 50.22
C SER A 204 38.89 -14.71 49.73
#